data_AF-A0A2H5W349-F1
#
_entry.id   AF-A0A2H5W349-F1
#
_cell.length_a   1.000
_cell.length_b   1.000
_cell.length_c   1.000
_cell.angle_alpha   90.00
_cell.angle_beta   90.00
_cell.angle_gamma   90.00
#
_symmetry.space_group_name_H-M   'P 1'
#
loop_
_entity.id
_entity.type
_entity.pdbx_description
1 polymer ?
#
loop_
_entity_poly.entity_id
_entity_poly.type
_entity_poly.pdbx_seq_one_letter_code
_entity_poly.pdbx_strand_id
1 'polypeptide(L)'
;MRSGQTNPVNGVTVSPGARSFTLVLNGEGLPEYPSYAIEMVDRQGVVRWRAVGWQRDRRGNFTLTLDRAFLSPGTYRLTLYGQQRKRLHRIAEYLVALHYR
;
A
#
# COMPACT_ATOMS: atom_id res chain seq x y z
N MET A 1 19.63 -15.56 -15.97
CA MET A 1 19.54 -15.29 -14.51
C MET A 1 18.47 -14.21 -14.31
N ARG A 2 17.34 -14.52 -13.66
CA ARG A 2 16.34 -13.50 -13.29
C ARG A 2 16.75 -12.93 -11.95
N SER A 3 17.27 -11.71 -11.95
CA SER A 3 17.52 -10.93 -10.72
C SER A 3 16.18 -10.77 -10.01
N GLY A 4 15.97 -11.54 -8.94
CA GLY A 4 14.85 -11.31 -8.03
C GLY A 4 15.09 -9.97 -7.36
N GLN A 5 14.44 -8.91 -7.85
CA GLN A 5 14.38 -7.65 -7.14
C GLN A 5 13.69 -7.93 -5.80
N THR A 6 14.48 -8.07 -4.74
CA THR A 6 13.98 -7.98 -3.37
C THR A 6 13.42 -6.58 -3.21
N ASN A 7 12.09 -6.46 -3.23
CA ASN A 7 11.43 -5.21 -2.88
C ASN A 7 11.91 -4.81 -1.48
N PRO A 8 12.58 -3.65 -1.31
CA PRO A 8 13.05 -3.22 -0.01
C PRO A 8 11.84 -3.08 0.92
N VAL A 9 11.97 -3.63 2.13
CA VAL A 9 10.92 -3.51 3.15
C VAL A 9 10.98 -2.11 3.73
N ASN A 10 9.89 -1.35 3.57
CA ASN A 10 9.79 0.01 4.10
C ASN A 10 9.41 -0.04 5.59
N GLY A 11 10.37 0.27 6.46
CA GLY A 11 10.13 0.35 7.91
C GLY A 11 9.41 1.64 8.28
N VAL A 12 8.27 1.51 8.97
CA VAL A 12 7.48 2.63 9.49
C VAL A 12 7.39 2.49 11.00
N THR A 13 7.95 3.46 11.72
CA THR A 13 7.78 3.57 13.17
C THR A 13 6.55 4.43 13.45
N VAL A 14 5.57 3.87 14.15
CA VAL A 14 4.33 4.56 14.54
C VAL A 14 4.40 4.84 16.03
N SER A 15 4.33 6.13 16.39
CA SER A 15 4.38 6.60 17.78
C SER A 15 3.23 6.03 18.62
N PRO A 16 3.40 5.89 19.95
CA PRO A 16 2.46 5.15 20.78
C PRO A 16 1.20 5.96 21.08
N GLY A 17 1.24 7.29 20.88
CA GLY A 17 0.07 8.17 20.94
C GLY A 17 -0.64 8.40 19.59
N ALA A 18 -0.11 7.88 18.48
CA ALA A 18 -0.72 8.07 17.17
C ALA A 18 -1.98 7.20 17.05
N ARG A 19 -3.11 7.82 16.67
CA ARG A 19 -4.36 7.14 16.32
C ARG A 19 -4.34 6.61 14.89
N SER A 20 -3.73 7.37 13.99
CA SER A 20 -3.56 7.01 12.59
C SER A 20 -2.21 7.46 12.08
N PHE A 21 -1.80 6.90 10.95
CA PHE A 21 -0.60 7.30 10.24
C PHE A 21 -0.85 7.27 8.74
N THR A 22 -0.07 8.06 8.01
CA THR A 22 -0.21 8.19 6.56
C THR A 22 0.96 7.52 5.86
N LEU A 23 0.65 6.66 4.89
CA LEU A 23 1.59 6.13 3.93
C LEU A 23 1.47 6.94 2.64
N VAL A 24 2.60 7.31 2.04
CA VAL A 24 2.66 7.92 0.72
C VAL A 24 3.39 6.95 -0.19
N LEU A 25 2.66 6.37 -1.15
CA LEU A 25 3.23 5.44 -2.12
C LEU A 25 3.58 6.21 -3.38
N ASN A 26 4.85 6.12 -3.78
CA ASN A 26 5.32 6.74 -5.01
C ASN A 26 4.69 6.03 -6.22
N GLY A 27 3.95 6.79 -7.03
CA GLY A 27 3.31 6.33 -8.26
C GLY A 27 4.03 6.76 -9.54
N GLU A 28 5.20 7.38 -9.44
CA GLU A 28 6.03 7.77 -10.58
C GLU A 28 6.36 6.55 -11.46
N GLY A 29 6.23 6.72 -12.77
CA GLY A 29 6.47 5.64 -13.74
C GLY A 29 5.39 4.55 -13.79
N LEU A 30 4.37 4.57 -12.91
CA LEU A 30 3.27 3.61 -12.97
C LEU A 30 2.29 3.94 -14.11
N PRO A 31 1.71 2.94 -14.80
CA PRO A 31 0.80 3.19 -15.91
C PRO A 31 -0.49 3.89 -15.46
N GLU A 32 -1.06 4.71 -16.34
CA GLU A 32 -2.28 5.45 -16.05
C GLU A 32 -3.54 4.59 -16.22
N TYR A 33 -4.44 4.67 -15.24
CA TYR A 33 -5.75 4.03 -15.26
C TYR A 33 -6.83 5.02 -14.85
N PRO A 34 -8.09 4.84 -15.32
CA PRO A 34 -9.22 5.70 -14.94
C PRO A 34 -9.52 5.71 -13.44
N SER A 35 -9.16 4.64 -12.74
CA SER A 35 -9.31 4.50 -11.29
C SER A 35 -8.31 3.46 -10.78
N TYR A 36 -8.04 3.49 -9.48
CA TYR A 36 -7.13 2.55 -8.83
C TYR A 36 -7.80 1.87 -7.65
N ALA A 37 -7.24 0.73 -7.26
CA ALA A 37 -7.59 0.02 -6.03
C ALA A 37 -6.32 -0.38 -5.29
N ILE A 38 -6.40 -0.43 -3.97
CA ILE A 38 -5.29 -0.86 -3.12
C ILE A 38 -5.81 -1.93 -2.16
N GLU A 39 -5.01 -2.96 -1.97
CA GLU A 39 -5.25 -4.02 -1.00
C GLU A 39 -4.04 -4.18 -0.11
N MET A 40 -4.26 -4.29 1.20
CA MET A 40 -3.23 -4.58 2.18
C MET A 40 -3.53 -5.91 2.85
N VAL A 41 -2.56 -6.82 2.74
CA VAL A 41 -2.62 -8.16 3.35
C VAL A 41 -1.55 -8.32 4.41
N ASP A 42 -1.87 -9.03 5.49
CA ASP A 42 -0.88 -9.42 6.49
C ASP A 42 -0.04 -10.62 6.00
N ARG A 43 0.90 -11.07 6.86
CA ARG A 43 1.77 -12.21 6.56
C ARG A 43 1.00 -13.52 6.40
N GLN A 44 -0.20 -13.64 6.97
CA GLN A 44 -1.07 -14.80 6.83
C GLN A 44 -1.89 -14.76 5.53
N GLY A 45 -1.79 -13.67 4.76
CA GLY A 45 -2.55 -13.46 3.53
C GLY A 45 -3.97 -12.94 3.77
N VAL A 46 -4.30 -12.55 5.00
CA VAL A 46 -5.61 -11.98 5.32
C VAL A 46 -5.63 -10.51 4.90
N VAL A 47 -6.67 -10.12 4.15
CA VAL A 47 -6.91 -8.72 3.79
C VAL A 47 -7.28 -7.95 5.05
N ARG A 48 -6.42 -7.02 5.46
CA ARG A 48 -6.66 -6.13 6.61
C ARG A 48 -7.27 -4.81 6.21
N TRP A 49 -7.07 -4.40 4.96
CA TRP A 49 -7.61 -3.16 4.46
C TRP A 49 -7.70 -3.19 2.94
N ARG A 50 -8.71 -2.53 2.38
CA ARG A 50 -8.90 -2.38 0.94
C ARG A 50 -9.61 -1.07 0.63
N ALA A 51 -9.23 -0.44 -0.47
CA ALA A 51 -9.96 0.68 -1.05
C ALA A 51 -10.03 0.59 -2.58
N VAL A 52 -11.06 1.19 -3.15
CA VAL A 52 -11.35 1.22 -4.60
C VAL A 52 -11.74 2.65 -5.01
N GLY A 53 -11.71 2.93 -6.32
CA GLY A 53 -12.10 4.24 -6.85
C GLY A 53 -11.08 5.34 -6.54
N TRP A 54 -9.85 4.95 -6.21
CA TRP A 54 -8.79 5.89 -5.86
C TRP A 54 -8.24 6.60 -7.08
N GLN A 55 -7.73 7.81 -6.83
CA GLN A 55 -7.01 8.64 -7.79
C GLN A 55 -5.64 8.97 -7.22
N ARG A 56 -4.70 9.25 -8.12
CA ARG A 56 -3.42 9.84 -7.73
C ARG A 56 -3.65 11.28 -7.27
N ASP A 57 -2.83 11.74 -6.35
CA ASP A 57 -2.77 13.17 -6.05
C ASP A 57 -2.10 13.96 -7.18
N ARG A 58 -2.05 15.29 -7.06
CA ARG A 58 -1.43 16.19 -8.05
C ARG A 58 0.08 15.94 -8.26
N ARG A 59 0.72 15.21 -7.35
CA ARG A 59 2.14 14.84 -7.42
C ARG A 59 2.33 13.40 -7.95
N GLY A 60 1.25 12.73 -8.35
CA GLY A 60 1.29 11.37 -8.87
C GLY A 60 1.35 10.28 -7.79
N ASN A 61 1.20 10.62 -6.50
CA ASN A 61 1.30 9.66 -5.41
C ASN A 61 -0.06 9.12 -4.99
N PHE A 62 -0.02 8.01 -4.25
CA PHE A 62 -1.17 7.48 -3.53
C PHE A 62 -0.98 7.71 -2.03
N THR A 63 -1.92 8.40 -1.40
CA THR A 63 -1.85 8.74 0.01
C THR A 63 -2.90 7.94 0.79
N LEU A 64 -2.45 7.14 1.76
CA LEU A 64 -3.30 6.28 2.58
C LEU A 64 -3.20 6.64 4.05
N THR A 65 -4.33 7.01 4.64
CA THR A 65 -4.43 7.15 6.09
C THR A 65 -4.96 5.84 6.66
N LEU A 66 -4.14 5.21 7.51
CA LEU A 66 -4.46 3.96 8.18
C LEU A 66 -4.69 4.24 9.66
N ASP A 67 -5.79 3.72 10.19
CA ASP A 67 -6.05 3.72 11.62
C ASP A 67 -5.22 2.60 12.27
N ARG A 68 -4.46 2.96 13.30
CA ARG A 68 -3.58 2.06 14.02
C ARG A 68 -4.36 0.96 14.74
N ALA A 69 -5.58 1.22 15.20
CA ALA A 69 -6.37 0.26 15.96
C ALA A 69 -6.68 -1.02 15.17
N PHE A 70 -6.68 -0.96 13.83
CA PHE A 70 -6.95 -2.11 12.96
C PHE A 70 -5.71 -2.85 12.48
N LEU A 71 -4.51 -2.38 12.85
CA LEU A 71 -3.25 -2.95 12.39
C LEU A 71 -2.41 -3.33 13.61
N SER A 72 -1.89 -4.55 13.59
CA SER A 72 -0.88 -4.98 14.56
C SER A 72 0.52 -4.64 14.05
N PRO A 73 1.54 -4.55 14.91
CA PRO A 73 2.92 -4.56 14.47
C PRO A 73 3.21 -5.77 13.58
N GLY A 74 4.00 -5.59 12.53
CA GLY A 74 4.32 -6.68 11.61
C GLY A 74 4.53 -6.22 10.16
N THR A 75 4.72 -7.19 9.28
CA THR A 75 4.92 -6.93 7.85
C THR A 75 3.61 -7.10 7.09
N TYR A 76 3.33 -6.12 6.24
CA TYR A 76 2.18 -6.06 5.37
C TYR A 76 2.64 -5.94 3.92
N ARG A 77 1.89 -6.56 3.03
CA ARG A 77 2.05 -6.39 1.59
C ARG A 77 0.91 -5.53 1.08
N LEU A 78 1.25 -4.40 0.46
CA LEU A 78 0.32 -3.54 -0.23
C LEU A 78 0.41 -3.82 -1.73
N THR A 79 -0.72 -4.15 -2.33
CA THR A 79 -0.83 -4.36 -3.78
C THR A 79 -1.66 -3.24 -4.37
N LEU A 80 -1.09 -2.52 -5.33
CA LEU A 80 -1.77 -1.48 -6.08
C LEU A 80 -2.24 -2.04 -7.42
N TYR A 81 -3.50 -1.75 -7.73
CA TYR A 81 -4.16 -2.18 -8.95
C TYR A 81 -4.63 -0.97 -9.75
N GLY A 82 -4.38 -1.01 -11.06
CA GLY A 82 -5.08 -0.18 -12.04
C GLY A 82 -6.43 -0.80 -12.39
N GLN A 83 -7.49 0.01 -12.43
CA GLN A 83 -8.84 -0.45 -12.71
C GLN A 83 -9.37 0.14 -14.02
N GLN A 84 -9.66 -0.74 -14.98
CA GLN A 84 -10.24 -0.38 -16.29
C GLN A 84 -11.30 -1.42 -16.68
N ARG A 85 -12.48 -0.96 -17.13
CA ARG A 85 -13.57 -1.83 -17.61
C ARG A 85 -13.88 -3.01 -16.66
N LYS A 86 -13.98 -2.70 -15.36
CA LYS A 86 -14.22 -3.66 -14.24
C LYS A 86 -13.11 -4.69 -13.99
N ARG A 87 -11.97 -4.60 -14.67
CA ARG A 87 -10.81 -5.47 -14.44
C ARG A 87 -9.78 -4.76 -13.57
N LEU A 88 -9.14 -5.53 -12.69
CA LEU A 88 -8.01 -5.10 -11.88
C LEU A 88 -6.72 -5.63 -12.50
N HIS A 89 -5.78 -4.72 -12.72
CA HIS A 89 -4.44 -5.02 -13.20
C HIS A 89 -3.46 -4.71 -12.09
N ARG A 90 -2.72 -5.71 -11.60
CA ARG A 90 -1.67 -5.44 -10.60
C ARG A 90 -0.56 -4.62 -11.25
N ILE A 91 -0.26 -3.46 -10.68
CA ILE A 91 0.72 -2.51 -11.25
C ILE A 91 1.89 -2.23 -10.32
N ALA A 92 1.74 -2.41 -9.01
CA ALA A 92 2.84 -2.28 -8.07
C ALA A 92 2.58 -3.10 -6.80
N GLU A 93 3.68 -3.38 -6.09
CA GLU A 93 3.66 -4.06 -4.80
C GLU A 93 4.68 -3.39 -3.86
N TYR A 94 4.27 -3.14 -2.62
CA TYR A 94 5.11 -2.55 -1.58
C TYR A 94 5.08 -3.42 -0.33
N LEU A 95 6.24 -3.67 0.26
CA LEU A 95 6.36 -4.29 1.57
C LEU A 95 6.55 -3.21 2.63
N VAL A 96 5.74 -3.26 3.68
CA VAL A 96 5.78 -2.30 4.79
C VAL A 96 5.90 -3.06 6.11
N ALA A 97 6.88 -2.70 6.93
CA ALA A 97 7.03 -3.21 8.29
C ALA A 97 6.58 -2.14 9.28
N LEU A 98 5.52 -2.41 10.03
CA LEU A 98 5.00 -1.52 11.08
C LEU A 98 5.64 -1.87 12.42
N HIS A 99 6.29 -0.89 13.04
CA HIS A 99 6.87 -0.98 14.38
C HIS A 99 6.19 0.03 15.29
N TYR A 100 5.60 -0.42 16.39
CA TYR A 100 5.02 0.46 17.40
C TYR A 100 6.05 0.66 18.51
N ARG A 101 6.42 1.91 18.76
CA ARG A 101 7.37 2.32 19.79
C ARG A 101 6.79 3.48 20.56
#